data_AF-A0A365L7E3-F1
#
_entry.id   AF-A0A365L7E3-F1
#
_cell.length_a   1.000
_cell.length_b   1.000
_cell.length_c   1.000
_cell.angle_alpha   90.00
_cell.angle_beta   90.00
_cell.angle_gamma   90.00
#
_symmetry.space_group_name_H-M   'P 1'
#
loop_
_entity.id
_entity.type
_entity.pdbx_description
1 polymer ?
#
loop_
_entity_poly.entity_id
_entity_poly.type
_entity_poly.pdbx_seq_one_letter_code
_entity_poly.pdbx_strand_id
1 'polypeptide(L)'
;MKKVVSAVLIAIVLFAFYNYQKPMLSTEQAIVQAYGYLKNPPSGTGVSVQAIQVELDAVPTENITLALRQQEGFLNELFNDQQWEVTISYEDVIPTVVMDAVTGEVLDIRGPLN
;
A
#
# COMPACT_ATOMS: atom_id res chain seq x y z
N MET A 1 38.56 7.49 -18.07
CA MET A 1 37.99 6.54 -17.09
C MET A 1 37.43 7.23 -15.85
N LYS A 2 38.22 7.97 -15.05
CA LYS A 2 37.73 8.61 -13.81
C LYS A 2 36.47 9.48 -13.98
N LYS A 3 36.43 10.34 -15.02
CA LYS A 3 35.26 11.19 -15.33
C LYS A 3 33.99 10.40 -15.67
N VAL A 4 34.13 9.28 -16.38
CA VAL A 4 33.00 8.40 -16.76
C VAL A 4 32.48 7.68 -15.51
N VAL A 5 33.38 7.17 -14.67
CA VAL A 5 33.02 6.54 -13.39
C VAL A 5 32.29 7.54 -12.49
N SER A 6 32.79 8.77 -12.34
CA SER A 6 32.12 9.81 -11.57
C SER A 6 30.74 10.18 -12.12
N ALA A 7 30.58 10.27 -13.45
CA ALA A 7 29.29 10.56 -14.07
C ALA A 7 28.27 9.44 -13.80
N VAL A 8 28.68 8.17 -13.89
CA VAL A 8 27.82 7.01 -13.57
C VAL A 8 27.43 7.02 -12.09
N LEU A 9 28.36 7.32 -11.19
CA LEU A 9 28.08 7.40 -9.75
C LEU A 9 27.06 8.50 -9.43
N ILE A 10 27.19 9.67 -10.06
CA ILE A 10 26.22 10.76 -9.92
C ILE A 10 24.84 10.33 -10.44
N ALA A 11 24.79 9.66 -11.59
CA ALA A 11 23.52 9.18 -12.14
C ALA A 11 22.82 8.16 -11.22
N ILE A 12 23.58 7.25 -10.60
CA ILE A 12 23.05 6.30 -9.62
C ILE A 12 22.50 7.02 -8.39
N VAL A 13 23.23 8.01 -7.86
CA VAL A 13 22.77 8.80 -6.70
C VAL A 13 21.50 9.58 -7.03
N LEU A 14 21.43 10.22 -8.20
CA LEU A 14 20.23 10.94 -8.64
C LEU A 14 19.04 9.99 -8.81
N PHE A 15 19.26 8.80 -9.37
CA PHE A 15 18.22 7.79 -9.52
C PHE A 15 17.70 7.30 -8.15
N ALA A 16 18.59 7.03 -7.20
CA ALA A 16 18.19 6.66 -5.85
C ALA A 16 17.39 7.77 -5.15
N PHE A 17 17.86 9.02 -5.27
CA PHE A 17 17.20 10.18 -4.68
C PHE A 17 15.81 10.43 -5.30
N TYR A 18 15.68 10.24 -6.60
CA TYR A 18 14.39 10.33 -7.30
C TYR A 18 13.40 9.28 -6.80
N ASN A 19 13.83 8.04 -6.59
CA ASN A 19 12.94 6.99 -6.08
C ASN A 19 12.55 7.21 -4.62
N TYR A 20 13.46 7.74 -3.80
CA TYR A 20 13.21 8.04 -2.38
C TYR A 20 12.16 9.14 -2.15
N GLN A 21 12.01 10.08 -3.09
CA GLN A 21 11.12 11.25 -2.95
C GLN A 21 9.74 11.09 -3.60
N LYS A 22 9.35 9.87 -4.01
CA LYS A 22 8.04 9.69 -4.66
C LYS A 22 6.91 10.09 -3.71
N PRO A 23 5.92 10.86 -4.19
CA PRO A 23 4.78 11.23 -3.36
C PRO A 23 3.94 10.01 -3.03
N MET A 24 3.52 9.90 -1.78
CA MET A 24 2.67 8.82 -1.29
C MET A 24 1.21 9.21 -1.35
N LEU A 25 0.35 8.20 -1.42
CA LEU A 25 -1.09 8.34 -1.28
C LEU A 25 -1.41 8.98 0.06
N SER A 26 -2.37 9.91 0.03
CA SER A 26 -2.94 10.45 1.26
C SER A 26 -3.72 9.38 2.01
N THR A 27 -3.95 9.60 3.30
CA THR A 27 -4.81 8.77 4.15
C THR A 27 -6.18 8.51 3.51
N GLU A 28 -6.80 9.54 2.93
CA GLU A 28 -8.11 9.42 2.27
C GLU A 28 -8.03 8.56 1.01
N GLN A 29 -7.01 8.76 0.18
CA GLN A 29 -6.82 7.96 -1.04
C GLN A 29 -6.56 6.49 -0.71
N ALA A 30 -5.76 6.25 0.34
CA ALA A 30 -5.50 4.91 0.87
C ALA A 30 -6.81 4.24 1.30
N ILE A 31 -7.64 4.89 2.11
CA ILE A 31 -8.92 4.32 2.56
C ILE A 31 -9.84 4.01 1.37
N VAL A 32 -10.00 4.96 0.44
CA VAL A 32 -10.87 4.79 -0.74
C VAL A 32 -10.40 3.64 -1.62
N GLN A 33 -9.10 3.52 -1.87
CA GLN A 33 -8.54 2.42 -2.67
C GLN A 33 -8.66 1.07 -1.95
N ALA A 34 -8.32 1.01 -0.67
CA ALA A 34 -8.46 -0.21 0.14
C ALA A 34 -9.90 -0.71 0.14
N TYR A 35 -10.86 0.18 0.35
CA TYR A 35 -12.28 -0.15 0.24
C TYR A 35 -12.66 -0.64 -1.17
N GLY A 36 -12.11 -0.02 -2.22
CA GLY A 36 -12.27 -0.47 -3.60
C GLY A 36 -11.82 -1.92 -3.82
N TYR A 37 -10.68 -2.30 -3.25
CA TYR A 37 -10.18 -3.68 -3.30
C TYR A 37 -11.05 -4.66 -2.51
N LEU A 38 -11.70 -4.23 -1.43
CA LEU A 38 -12.62 -5.08 -0.68
C LEU A 38 -13.99 -5.22 -1.37
N LYS A 39 -14.43 -4.22 -2.12
CA LYS A 39 -15.67 -4.27 -2.92
C LYS A 39 -15.49 -5.09 -4.20
N ASN A 40 -14.32 -5.00 -4.83
CA ASN A 40 -13.97 -5.73 -6.04
C ASN A 40 -12.56 -6.33 -5.91
N PRO A 41 -12.41 -7.47 -5.20
CA PRO A 41 -11.10 -8.09 -5.01
C PRO A 41 -10.48 -8.50 -6.35
N PRO A 42 -9.21 -8.16 -6.62
CA PRO A 42 -8.56 -8.50 -7.87
C PRO A 42 -8.40 -10.02 -8.02
N SER A 43 -8.63 -10.50 -9.24
CA SER A 43 -8.46 -11.92 -9.57
C SER A 43 -6.97 -12.27 -9.60
N GLY A 44 -6.43 -12.74 -8.47
CA GLY A 44 -5.02 -13.13 -8.38
C GLY A 44 -4.39 -13.02 -7.00
N THR A 45 -5.03 -12.34 -6.04
CA THR A 45 -4.50 -12.19 -4.67
C THR A 45 -4.56 -13.48 -3.84
N GLY A 46 -5.00 -14.61 -4.40
CA GLY A 46 -5.01 -15.92 -3.74
C GLY A 46 -6.01 -16.06 -2.60
N VAL A 47 -6.79 -15.00 -2.33
CA VAL A 47 -7.68 -14.91 -1.20
C VAL A 47 -9.11 -14.72 -1.71
N SER A 48 -9.98 -15.66 -1.35
CA SER A 48 -11.43 -15.58 -1.56
C SER A 48 -12.03 -14.56 -0.60
N VAL A 49 -11.77 -13.28 -0.84
CA VAL A 49 -12.44 -12.20 -0.11
C VAL A 49 -13.86 -12.10 -0.66
N GLN A 50 -14.87 -12.34 0.17
CA GLN A 50 -16.23 -11.96 -0.20
C GLN A 50 -16.31 -10.44 -0.31
N ALA A 51 -16.86 -9.96 -1.42
CA ALA A 51 -17.03 -8.53 -1.65
C ALA A 51 -17.87 -7.89 -0.53
N ILE A 52 -17.35 -6.82 0.07
CA ILE A 52 -18.11 -6.04 1.06
C ILE A 52 -19.28 -5.35 0.34
N GLN A 53 -20.48 -5.46 0.90
CA GLN A 53 -21.71 -4.87 0.31
C GLN A 53 -22.08 -3.49 0.86
N VAL A 54 -21.35 -3.03 1.88
CA VAL A 54 -21.63 -1.79 2.63
C VAL A 54 -20.93 -0.63 1.97
N GLU A 55 -21.58 0.51 1.83
CA GLU A 55 -20.95 1.74 1.35
C GLU A 55 -19.94 2.31 2.36
N LEU A 56 -18.83 2.86 1.88
CA LEU A 56 -17.74 3.38 2.73
C LEU A 56 -18.24 4.45 3.73
N ASP A 57 -19.16 5.30 3.31
CA ASP A 57 -19.74 6.37 4.16
C ASP A 57 -20.57 5.83 5.34
N ALA A 58 -20.99 4.56 5.29
CA ALA A 58 -21.71 3.91 6.37
C ALA A 58 -20.76 3.27 7.40
N VAL A 59 -19.46 3.19 7.12
CA VAL A 59 -18.45 2.68 8.06
C VAL A 59 -17.99 3.80 8.99
N PRO A 60 -18.19 3.68 10.32
CA PRO A 60 -17.68 4.63 11.28
C PRO A 60 -16.15 4.79 11.16
N THR A 61 -15.62 6.00 11.24
CA THR A 61 -14.16 6.25 11.15
C THR A 61 -13.38 5.49 12.22
N GLU A 62 -13.96 5.26 13.39
CA GLU A 62 -13.41 4.45 14.49
C GLU A 62 -13.18 2.98 14.13
N ASN A 63 -13.88 2.47 13.10
CA ASN A 63 -13.70 1.12 12.58
C ASN A 63 -12.65 1.04 11.47
N ILE A 64 -12.06 2.18 11.07
CA ILE A 64 -11.02 2.25 10.06
C ILE A 64 -9.69 2.52 10.77
N THR A 65 -8.80 1.53 10.76
CA THR A 65 -7.45 1.67 11.26
C THR A 65 -6.48 1.78 10.09
N LEU A 66 -5.68 2.84 10.08
CA LEU A 66 -4.60 3.04 9.11
C LEU A 66 -3.24 2.94 9.79
N ALA A 67 -2.32 2.19 9.18
CA ALA A 67 -0.92 2.20 9.56
C ALA A 67 -0.03 2.35 8.32
N LEU A 68 0.91 3.29 8.39
CA LEU A 68 1.99 3.40 7.41
C LEU A 68 3.17 2.62 7.94
N ARG A 69 3.63 1.62 7.18
CA ARG A 69 4.78 0.79 7.54
C ARG A 69 5.83 0.82 6.44
N GLN A 70 7.06 0.52 6.81
CA GLN A 70 8.10 0.25 5.82
C GLN A 70 7.89 -1.15 5.25
N GLN A 71 8.03 -1.31 3.92
CA GLN A 71 8.06 -2.64 3.32
C GLN A 71 9.33 -3.37 3.74
N GLU A 72 9.20 -4.67 4.02
CA GLU A 72 10.35 -5.51 4.35
C GLU A 72 11.20 -5.82 3.10
N GLY A 73 12.53 -5.81 3.25
CA GLY A 73 13.47 -6.22 2.22
C GLY A 73 14.53 -5.18 1.90
N PHE A 74 15.72 -5.63 1.50
CA PHE A 74 16.89 -4.77 1.33
C PHE A 74 16.67 -3.60 0.34
N LEU A 75 16.03 -3.86 -0.80
CA LEU A 75 15.77 -2.82 -1.80
C LEU A 75 14.69 -1.84 -1.31
N ASN A 76 13.66 -2.36 -0.66
CA ASN A 76 12.57 -1.57 -0.10
C ASN A 76 13.09 -0.62 0.98
N GLU A 77 14.02 -1.09 1.82
CA GLU A 77 14.70 -0.26 2.81
C GLU A 77 15.60 0.80 2.16
N LEU A 78 16.36 0.42 1.12
CA LEU A 78 17.25 1.33 0.41
C LEU A 78 16.49 2.47 -0.30
N PHE A 79 15.33 2.18 -0.88
CA PHE A 79 14.50 3.16 -1.58
C PHE A 79 13.41 3.78 -0.70
N ASN A 80 13.32 3.37 0.57
CA ASN A 80 12.29 3.81 1.51
C ASN A 80 10.88 3.55 0.97
N ASP A 81 10.66 2.37 0.41
CA ASP A 81 9.36 1.91 -0.03
C ASP A 81 8.49 1.65 1.19
N GLN A 82 7.30 2.27 1.18
CA GLN A 82 6.34 2.19 2.28
C GLN A 82 5.07 1.49 1.82
N GLN A 83 4.35 0.92 2.77
CA GLN A 83 3.05 0.30 2.57
C GLN A 83 2.01 0.89 3.51
N TRP A 84 0.80 1.03 2.99
CA TRP A 84 -0.38 1.27 3.80
C TRP A 84 -1.00 -0.05 4.21
N GLU A 85 -1.28 -0.19 5.50
CA GLU A 85 -2.11 -1.24 6.05
C GLU A 85 -3.43 -0.62 6.50
N VAL A 86 -4.51 -0.96 5.80
CA VAL A 86 -5.85 -0.41 6.04
C VAL A 86 -6.74 -1.52 6.54
N THR A 87 -7.12 -1.44 7.80
CA THR A 87 -8.05 -2.39 8.41
C THR A 87 -9.42 -1.75 8.53
N ILE A 88 -10.44 -2.40 7.98
CA ILE A 88 -11.81 -1.91 7.99
C ILE A 88 -12.65 -2.94 8.74
N SER A 89 -13.06 -2.62 9.97
CA SER A 89 -13.92 -3.50 10.76
C SER A 89 -15.39 -3.29 10.38
N TYR A 90 -16.07 -4.36 10.00
CA TYR A 90 -17.50 -4.32 9.70
C TYR A 90 -18.18 -5.63 10.11
N GLU A 91 -19.26 -5.53 10.90
CA GLU A 91 -19.92 -6.69 11.51
C GLU A 91 -18.89 -7.62 12.18
N ASP A 92 -18.82 -8.88 11.78
CA ASP A 92 -17.91 -9.90 12.29
C ASP A 92 -16.64 -10.07 11.41
N VAL A 93 -16.41 -9.17 10.45
CA VAL A 93 -15.33 -9.24 9.47
C VAL A 93 -14.33 -8.10 9.69
N ILE A 94 -13.04 -8.43 9.69
CA ILE A 94 -11.95 -7.47 9.99
C ILE A 94 -10.83 -7.63 8.94
N PRO A 95 -11.11 -7.30 7.66
CA PRO A 95 -10.10 -7.34 6.61
C PRO A 95 -9.06 -6.24 6.79
N THR A 96 -7.82 -6.59 6.50
CA THR A 96 -6.69 -5.68 6.34
C THR A 96 -6.20 -5.74 4.90
N VAL A 97 -6.28 -4.62 4.19
CA VAL A 97 -5.67 -4.45 2.86
C VAL A 97 -4.28 -3.85 3.05
N VAL A 98 -3.30 -4.49 2.43
CA VAL A 98 -1.91 -4.03 2.38
C VAL A 98 -1.62 -3.58 0.97
N MET A 99 -1.20 -2.34 0.81
CA MET A 99 -0.94 -1.76 -0.51
C MET A 99 0.31 -0.90 -0.48
N ASP A 100 0.96 -0.80 -1.63
CA ASP A 100 2.10 0.07 -1.83
C ASP A 100 1.69 1.54 -1.63
N ALA A 101 2.42 2.28 -0.80
CA ALA A 101 2.03 3.62 -0.39
C ALA A 101 2.17 4.66 -1.51
N VAL A 102 2.91 4.38 -2.57
CA VAL A 102 3.17 5.30 -3.69
C VAL A 102 2.21 5.02 -4.85
N THR A 103 2.07 3.75 -5.21
CA THR A 103 1.29 3.32 -6.39
C THR A 103 -0.15 2.98 -6.04
N GLY A 104 -0.42 2.57 -4.80
CA GLY A 104 -1.73 2.04 -4.40
C GLY A 104 -1.99 0.62 -4.86
N GLU A 105 -0.99 -0.06 -5.42
CA GLU A 105 -1.13 -1.45 -5.83
C GLU A 105 -1.33 -2.34 -4.60
N VAL A 106 -2.30 -3.24 -4.67
CA VAL A 106 -2.54 -4.21 -3.60
C VAL A 106 -1.40 -5.23 -3.56
N LEU A 107 -0.79 -5.37 -2.40
CA LEU A 107 0.28 -6.32 -2.14
C LEU A 107 -0.29 -7.59 -1.49
N ASP A 108 -1.26 -7.41 -0.59
CA ASP A 108 -1.86 -8.50 0.17
C ASP A 108 -3.23 -8.09 0.74
N ILE A 109 -4.11 -9.08 0.99
CA ILE A 109 -5.37 -8.89 1.72
C ILE A 109 -5.50 -10.02 2.74
N ARG A 110 -5.56 -9.68 4.02
CA ARG A 110 -5.53 -10.64 5.14
C ARG A 110 -6.56 -10.32 6.21
N GLY A 111 -6.78 -11.25 7.13
CA GLY A 111 -7.75 -11.14 8.23
C GLY A 111 -8.86 -12.18 8.15
N PRO A 112 -9.80 -12.22 9.12
CA PRO A 112 -11.02 -12.99 8.98
C PRO A 112 -11.80 -12.42 7.80
N LEU A 113 -11.87 -13.22 6.75
CA LEU A 113 -12.60 -12.96 5.52
C LEU A 113 -13.71 -14.01 5.54
N ASN A 114 -14.95 -13.55 5.57
CA ASN A 114 -16.12 -14.41 5.77
C ASN A 114 -16.17 -15.60 4.79
#